data_AF-A0A9E4WE97-F1
#
_entry.id   AF-A0A9E4WE97-F1
#
_cell.length_a   1.000
_cell.length_b   1.000
_cell.length_c   1.000
_cell.angle_alpha   90.00
_cell.angle_beta   90.00
_cell.angle_gamma   90.00
#
_symmetry.space_group_name_H-M   'P 1'
#
loop_
_entity.id
_entity.type
_entity.pdbx_description
1 polymer ?
#
loop_
_entity_poly.entity_id
_entity_poly.type
_entity_poly.pdbx_seq_one_letter_code
_entity_poly.pdbx_strand_id
1 'polypeptide(L)'
;MPDASRMATFNAARRTGLTKTTRALLELFNAKNGALIESMGSGELSGLPDWARTALASHGLSAGELDHIRDWPDAQKNRARVAVVNAWNSNGKVRFLWKLWDNPKENVQIRTDPNGTVVITFFSPWDKVRVLGEDNITVDV
;
A
#
# COMPACT_ATOMS: atom_id res chain seq x y z
N MET A 1 8.57 -3.62 26.49
CA MET A 1 8.30 -4.71 25.53
C MET A 1 7.12 -4.28 24.67
N PRO A 2 7.12 -4.46 23.34
CA PRO A 2 5.92 -4.17 22.56
C PRO A 2 4.81 -5.13 23.00
N ASP A 3 3.58 -4.63 23.15
CA ASP A 3 2.44 -5.44 23.61
C ASP A 3 2.28 -6.71 22.77
N ALA A 4 1.86 -7.80 23.40
CA ALA A 4 1.67 -9.10 22.73
C ALA A 4 0.73 -9.01 21.51
N SER A 5 -0.24 -8.09 21.51
CA SER A 5 -1.12 -7.77 20.37
C SER A 5 -0.33 -7.24 19.17
N ARG A 6 0.68 -6.40 19.39
CA ARG A 6 1.50 -5.78 18.34
C ARG A 6 2.33 -6.81 17.60
N MET A 7 2.90 -7.77 18.32
CA MET A 7 3.63 -8.89 17.72
C MET A 7 2.72 -9.89 17.01
N ALA A 8 1.49 -10.09 17.49
CA ALA A 8 0.50 -10.89 16.78
C ALA A 8 0.11 -10.23 15.45
N THR A 9 -0.19 -8.93 15.45
CA THR A 9 -0.50 -8.15 14.23
C THR A 9 0.68 -8.13 13.26
N PHE A 10 1.90 -7.93 13.77
CA PHE A 10 3.12 -7.99 12.97
C PHE A 10 3.30 -9.34 12.27
N ASN A 11 3.23 -10.42 13.04
CA ASN A 11 3.39 -11.76 12.50
C ASN A 11 2.25 -12.14 11.54
N ALA A 12 1.02 -11.66 11.79
CA ALA A 12 -0.11 -11.85 10.88
C ALA A 12 0.11 -11.15 9.54
N ALA A 13 0.53 -9.87 9.56
CA ALA A 13 0.86 -9.15 8.33
C ALA A 13 2.04 -9.79 7.59
N ARG A 14 3.07 -10.25 8.31
CA ARG A 14 4.20 -10.97 7.71
C ARG A 14 3.78 -12.26 7.03
N ARG A 15 2.85 -13.02 7.63
CA ARG A 15 2.35 -14.29 7.06
C ARG A 15 1.39 -14.09 5.89
N THR A 16 0.52 -13.08 5.96
CA THR A 16 -0.57 -12.89 4.99
C THR A 16 -0.24 -11.87 3.89
N GLY A 17 0.73 -10.99 4.15
CA GLY A 17 1.01 -9.80 3.36
C GLY A 17 -0.08 -8.73 3.43
N LEU A 18 -1.01 -8.82 4.39
CA LEU A 18 -2.11 -7.88 4.55
C LEU A 18 -1.83 -6.96 5.73
N THR A 19 -1.55 -5.69 5.44
CA THR A 19 -1.43 -4.59 6.41
C THR A 19 -2.70 -3.74 6.38
N LYS A 20 -2.87 -2.81 7.32
CA LYS A 20 -3.95 -1.82 7.26
C LYS A 20 -3.90 -1.03 5.95
N THR A 21 -2.71 -0.59 5.54
CA THR A 21 -2.48 0.08 4.25
C THR A 21 -2.94 -0.73 3.04
N THR A 22 -2.56 -2.00 2.92
CA THR A 22 -2.95 -2.80 1.74
C THR A 22 -4.44 -3.11 1.71
N ARG A 23 -5.09 -3.20 2.88
CA ARG A 23 -6.56 -3.32 2.97
C ARG A 23 -7.26 -2.04 2.55
N ALA A 24 -6.84 -0.88 3.05
CA ALA A 24 -7.44 0.39 2.66
C ALA A 24 -7.31 0.67 1.16
N LEU A 25 -6.14 0.38 0.57
CA LEU A 25 -5.95 0.48 -0.88
C LEU A 25 -6.88 -0.45 -1.66
N LEU A 26 -7.09 -1.68 -1.17
CA LEU A 26 -8.01 -2.63 -1.79
C LEU A 26 -9.47 -2.18 -1.68
N GLU A 27 -9.88 -1.66 -0.52
CA GLU A 27 -11.22 -1.14 -0.31
C GLU A 27 -11.50 0.08 -1.20
N LEU A 28 -10.54 1.01 -1.31
CA LEU A 28 -10.63 2.15 -2.22
C LEU A 28 -10.78 1.72 -3.68
N PHE A 29 -10.03 0.69 -4.11
CA PHE A 29 -10.16 0.13 -5.45
C PHE A 29 -11.55 -0.52 -5.67
N ASN A 30 -12.00 -1.34 -4.71
CA ASN A 30 -13.26 -2.07 -4.81
C ASN A 30 -14.49 -1.18 -4.70
N ALA A 31 -14.40 -0.05 -3.98
CA ALA A 31 -15.45 0.96 -3.89
C ALA A 31 -15.78 1.59 -5.24
N LYS A 32 -14.97 1.32 -6.28
CA LYS A 32 -15.23 1.73 -7.64
C LYS A 32 -15.43 3.24 -7.80
N ASN A 33 -14.73 4.04 -6.99
CA ASN A 33 -14.87 5.49 -7.01
C ASN A 33 -14.23 6.05 -8.30
N GLY A 34 -15.08 6.36 -9.29
CA GLY A 34 -14.65 6.86 -10.61
C GLY A 34 -13.81 8.14 -10.52
N ALA A 35 -14.17 9.08 -9.65
CA ALA A 35 -13.44 10.33 -9.45
C ALA A 35 -12.01 10.08 -8.90
N LEU A 36 -11.86 9.10 -8.02
CA LEU A 36 -10.55 8.68 -7.49
C LEU A 36 -9.67 8.11 -8.61
N ILE A 37 -10.24 7.28 -9.49
CA ILE A 37 -9.49 6.69 -10.61
C ILE A 37 -9.15 7.73 -11.66
N GLU A 38 -10.07 8.64 -12.00
CA GLU A 38 -9.81 9.75 -12.91
C GLU A 38 -8.68 10.64 -12.40
N SER A 39 -8.66 10.95 -11.09
CA SER A 39 -7.57 11.69 -10.46
C SER A 39 -6.23 10.92 -10.44
N MET A 40 -6.27 9.58 -10.43
CA MET A 40 -5.07 8.76 -10.63
C MET A 40 -4.65 8.70 -12.10
N GLY A 41 -5.53 8.99 -13.06
CA GLY A 41 -5.23 9.01 -14.48
C GLY A 41 -4.53 10.30 -14.93
N SER A 42 -4.64 11.39 -14.17
CA SER A 42 -4.29 12.75 -14.62
C SER A 42 -2.80 13.12 -14.57
N GLY A 43 -1.89 12.20 -14.23
CA GLY A 43 -0.44 12.48 -14.27
C GLY A 43 0.39 11.68 -13.27
N GLU A 44 1.66 12.03 -13.16
CA GLU A 44 2.56 11.48 -12.15
C GLU A 44 2.16 11.96 -10.74
N LEU A 45 2.22 11.06 -9.76
CA LEU A 45 2.08 11.38 -8.35
C LEU A 45 3.43 11.88 -7.83
N SER A 46 3.47 13.16 -7.45
CA SER A 46 4.49 13.67 -6.54
C SER A 46 3.91 13.68 -5.12
N GLY A 47 4.55 12.98 -4.19
CA GLY A 47 4.02 12.88 -2.82
C GLY A 47 2.74 12.05 -2.73
N LEU A 48 1.87 12.41 -1.78
CA LEU A 48 0.53 11.84 -1.60
C LEU A 48 -0.51 12.98 -1.70
N PRO A 49 -1.32 13.05 -2.77
CA PRO A 49 -2.31 14.10 -2.95
C PRO A 49 -3.33 14.17 -1.80
N ASP A 50 -3.88 15.36 -1.53
CA ASP A 50 -4.82 15.55 -0.40
C ASP A 50 -6.10 14.73 -0.52
N TRP A 51 -6.58 14.51 -1.75
CA TRP A 51 -7.72 13.62 -2.00
C TRP A 51 -7.39 12.18 -1.59
N ALA A 52 -6.17 11.71 -1.89
CA ALA A 52 -5.73 10.35 -1.56
C ALA A 52 -5.51 10.21 -0.06
N ARG A 53 -4.97 11.26 0.58
CA ARG A 53 -4.81 11.33 2.03
C ARG A 53 -6.17 11.25 2.74
N THR A 54 -7.15 12.03 2.30
CA THR A 54 -8.50 12.04 2.87
C THR A 54 -9.20 10.69 2.69
N ALA A 55 -9.11 10.11 1.49
CA ALA A 55 -9.69 8.82 1.18
C ALA A 55 -9.07 7.72 2.06
N LEU A 56 -7.75 7.63 2.12
CA LEU A 56 -7.04 6.65 2.94
C LEU A 56 -7.31 6.83 4.45
N ALA A 57 -7.37 8.07 4.93
CA ALA A 57 -7.74 8.38 6.31
C ALA A 57 -9.16 7.89 6.65
N SER A 58 -10.12 8.05 5.72
CA SER A 58 -11.50 7.57 5.90
C SER A 58 -11.60 6.04 5.99
N HIS A 59 -10.59 5.32 5.49
CA HIS A 59 -10.43 3.86 5.62
C HIS A 59 -9.56 3.47 6.83
N GLY A 60 -9.36 4.38 7.78
CA GLY A 60 -8.74 4.09 9.08
C GLY A 60 -7.22 4.15 9.11
N LEU A 61 -6.57 4.76 8.11
CA LEU A 61 -5.13 5.03 8.19
C LEU A 61 -4.85 6.21 9.12
N SER A 62 -3.90 6.01 10.03
CA SER A 62 -3.35 7.04 10.90
C SER A 62 -2.45 8.01 10.14
N ALA A 63 -2.19 9.19 10.72
CA ALA A 63 -1.27 10.17 10.14
C ALA A 63 0.12 9.60 9.82
N GLY A 64 0.67 8.76 10.71
CA GLY A 64 1.97 8.11 10.48
C GLY A 64 1.95 7.11 9.30
N GLU A 65 0.84 6.43 9.06
CA GLU A 65 0.70 5.55 7.88
C GLU A 65 0.57 6.36 6.58
N LEU A 66 -0.09 7.50 6.64
CA LEU A 66 -0.23 8.41 5.49
C LEU A 66 1.11 9.06 5.15
N ASP A 67 1.89 9.46 6.16
CA ASP A 67 3.24 9.96 6.00
C ASP A 67 4.16 8.89 5.41
N HIS A 68 4.05 7.65 5.89
CA HIS A 68 4.79 6.54 5.30
C HIS A 68 4.54 6.36 3.80
N ILE A 69 3.26 6.41 3.37
CA ILE A 69 2.91 6.33 1.94
C ILE A 69 3.44 7.56 1.18
N ARG A 70 3.35 8.76 1.78
CA ARG A 70 3.89 9.99 1.19
C ARG A 70 5.39 9.90 0.97
N ASP A 71 6.13 9.24 1.86
CA ASP A 71 7.59 9.18 1.81
C ASP A 71 8.11 8.07 0.89
N TRP A 72 7.22 7.24 0.32
CA TRP A 72 7.61 6.30 -0.74
C TRP A 72 8.20 7.03 -1.95
N PRO A 73 9.22 6.43 -2.61
CA PRO A 73 9.78 7.01 -3.82
C PRO A 73 8.70 7.23 -4.90
N ASP A 74 8.66 8.43 -5.49
CA ASP A 74 7.62 8.80 -6.47
C ASP A 74 7.59 7.84 -7.67
N ALA A 75 8.74 7.34 -8.10
CA ALA A 75 8.82 6.31 -9.14
C ALA A 75 8.05 5.02 -8.76
N GLN A 76 8.07 4.63 -7.49
CA GLN A 76 7.35 3.45 -7.00
C GLN A 76 5.85 3.70 -6.91
N LYS A 77 5.44 4.87 -6.42
CA LYS A 77 4.03 5.30 -6.41
C LYS A 77 3.47 5.34 -7.83
N ASN A 78 4.22 5.89 -8.77
CA ASN A 78 3.82 5.98 -10.17
C ASN A 78 3.66 4.59 -10.82
N ARG A 79 4.58 3.65 -10.54
CA ARG A 79 4.43 2.27 -11.03
C ARG A 79 3.18 1.61 -10.47
N ALA A 80 2.91 1.76 -9.17
CA ALA A 80 1.70 1.23 -8.54
C ALA A 80 0.43 1.87 -9.12
N ARG A 81 0.41 3.21 -9.27
CA ARG A 81 -0.69 3.97 -9.90
C ARG A 81 -1.01 3.46 -11.28
N VAL A 82 -0.02 3.36 -12.17
CA VAL A 82 -0.22 2.90 -13.54
C VAL A 82 -0.79 1.48 -13.56
N ALA A 83 -0.32 0.59 -12.69
CA ALA A 83 -0.87 -0.77 -12.59
C ALA A 83 -2.34 -0.77 -12.13
N VAL A 84 -2.69 0.06 -11.14
CA VAL A 84 -4.07 0.19 -10.65
C VAL A 84 -5.00 0.76 -11.73
N VAL A 85 -4.59 1.83 -12.40
CA VAL A 85 -5.36 2.46 -13.48
C VAL A 85 -5.55 1.50 -14.66
N ASN A 86 -4.50 0.75 -15.05
CA ASN A 86 -4.61 -0.24 -16.12
C ASN A 86 -5.54 -1.41 -15.74
N ALA A 87 -5.48 -1.89 -14.50
CA ALA A 87 -6.39 -2.92 -14.00
C ALA A 87 -7.83 -2.41 -13.97
N TRP A 88 -8.05 -1.16 -13.58
CA TRP A 88 -9.36 -0.54 -13.60
C TRP A 88 -9.94 -0.45 -15.01
N ASN A 89 -9.18 0.11 -15.96
CA ASN A 89 -9.63 0.32 -17.33
C ASN A 89 -9.95 -0.99 -18.06
N SER A 90 -9.31 -2.09 -17.66
CA SER A 90 -9.59 -3.44 -18.18
C SER A 90 -10.70 -4.17 -17.41
N ASN A 91 -11.36 -3.52 -16.44
CA ASN A 91 -12.30 -4.13 -15.50
C ASN A 91 -11.72 -5.38 -14.79
N GLY A 92 -10.41 -5.35 -14.55
CA GLY A 92 -9.65 -6.39 -13.89
C GLY A 92 -9.73 -6.32 -12.36
N LYS A 93 -9.04 -7.26 -11.71
CA LYS A 93 -8.94 -7.34 -10.24
C LYS A 93 -7.55 -6.89 -9.81
N VAL A 94 -7.47 -6.20 -8.67
CA VAL A 94 -6.20 -5.83 -8.04
C VAL A 94 -6.10 -6.48 -6.66
N ARG A 95 -4.88 -6.86 -6.29
CA ARG A 95 -4.55 -7.27 -4.92
C ARG A 95 -3.29 -6.56 -4.47
N PHE A 96 -3.37 -5.90 -3.32
CA PHE A 96 -2.21 -5.29 -2.68
C PHE A 96 -1.64 -6.24 -1.63
N LEU A 97 -0.32 -6.40 -1.64
CA LEU A 97 0.42 -7.21 -0.70
C LEU A 97 1.62 -6.45 -0.16
N TRP A 98 2.00 -6.78 1.05
CA TRP A 98 3.22 -6.32 1.67
C TRP A 98 4.12 -7.51 1.98
N LYS A 99 5.43 -7.34 1.81
CA LYS A 99 6.43 -8.34 2.17
C LYS A 99 7.69 -7.70 2.72
N LEU A 100 8.33 -8.42 3.62
CA LEU A 100 9.71 -8.13 4.00
C LEU A 100 10.64 -8.66 2.92
N TRP A 101 11.73 -7.95 2.66
CA TRP A 101 12.79 -8.42 1.78
C TRP A 101 14.17 -8.11 2.36
N ASP A 102 15.17 -8.83 1.86
CA ASP A 102 16.53 -8.78 2.40
C ASP A 102 17.40 -7.69 1.74
N ASN A 103 16.82 -6.92 0.82
CA ASN A 103 17.53 -5.85 0.13
C ASN A 103 17.33 -4.53 0.91
N PRO A 104 18.35 -3.66 1.02
CA PRO A 104 18.30 -2.44 1.84
C PRO A 104 17.39 -1.31 1.31
N LYS A 105 16.80 -1.43 0.12
CA LYS A 105 15.96 -0.37 -0.48
C LYS A 105 14.47 -0.72 -0.40
N GLU A 106 13.52 0.17 -0.59
CA GLU A 106 12.13 -0.25 -0.82
C GLU A 106 11.97 -0.71 -2.27
N ASN A 107 10.96 -1.52 -2.55
CA ASN A 107 10.61 -1.85 -3.93
C ASN A 107 9.13 -2.16 -4.11
N VAL A 108 8.65 -1.97 -5.33
CA VAL A 108 7.32 -2.35 -5.77
C VAL A 108 7.42 -3.33 -6.91
N GLN A 109 6.90 -4.52 -6.69
CA GLN A 109 6.76 -5.55 -7.73
C GLN A 109 5.30 -5.64 -8.17
N ILE A 110 5.08 -5.59 -9.47
CA ILE A 110 3.77 -5.77 -10.08
C ILE A 110 3.84 -7.05 -10.91
N ARG A 111 2.89 -7.95 -10.67
CA ARG A 111 2.74 -9.20 -11.43
C ARG A 111 1.27 -9.47 -11.67
N THR A 112 0.93 -10.13 -12.76
CA THR A 112 -0.43 -10.64 -12.98
C THR A 112 -0.43 -12.12 -12.63
N ASP A 113 -1.37 -12.55 -11.79
CA ASP A 113 -1.53 -13.97 -11.47
C ASP A 113 -2.22 -14.73 -12.64
N PRO A 114 -2.20 -16.08 -12.64
CA PRO A 114 -2.85 -16.86 -13.69
C PRO A 114 -4.37 -16.61 -13.84
N ASN A 115 -5.01 -16.02 -12.83
CA ASN A 115 -6.43 -15.70 -12.85
C ASN A 115 -6.71 -14.27 -13.35
N GLY A 116 -5.69 -13.57 -13.85
CA GLY A 116 -5.80 -12.20 -14.35
C GLY A 116 -5.85 -11.11 -13.27
N THR A 117 -5.53 -11.44 -12.00
CA THR A 117 -5.46 -10.47 -10.92
C THR A 117 -4.10 -9.78 -10.93
N VAL A 118 -4.09 -8.44 -10.99
CA VAL A 118 -2.89 -7.63 -10.85
C VAL A 118 -2.50 -7.59 -9.36
N VAL A 119 -1.40 -8.24 -9.02
CA VAL A 119 -0.85 -8.30 -7.68
C VAL A 119 0.28 -7.28 -7.56
N ILE A 120 0.08 -6.28 -6.71
CA ILE A 120 1.04 -5.23 -6.39
C ILE A 120 1.63 -5.55 -5.03
N THR A 121 2.93 -5.89 -5.00
CA THR A 121 3.65 -6.24 -3.77
C THR A 121 4.61 -5.12 -3.40
N PHE A 122 4.40 -4.54 -2.22
CA PHE A 122 5.29 -3.58 -1.59
C PHE A 122 6.30 -4.33 -0.74
N PHE A 123 7.57 -4.13 -1.06
CA PHE A 123 8.69 -4.72 -0.36
C PHE A 123 9.38 -3.71 0.53
N SER A 124 9.57 -4.11 1.78
CA SER A 124 10.18 -3.29 2.81
C SER A 124 11.42 -3.97 3.38
N PRO A 125 12.55 -3.27 3.49
CA PRO A 125 13.74 -3.76 4.18
C PRO A 125 13.45 -4.08 5.64
N TRP A 126 14.06 -5.15 6.14
CA TRP A 126 13.95 -5.55 7.55
C TRP A 126 14.41 -4.47 8.53
N ASP A 127 15.52 -3.81 8.21
CA ASP A 127 16.16 -2.76 9.03
C ASP A 127 15.33 -1.47 9.11
N LYS A 128 14.43 -1.28 8.15
CA LYS A 128 13.50 -0.16 8.06
C LYS A 128 12.16 -0.41 8.74
N VAL A 129 11.83 -1.64 9.12
CA VAL A 129 10.52 -1.90 9.75
C VAL A 129 10.56 -1.56 11.23
N ARG A 130 9.62 -0.69 11.66
CA ARG A 130 9.40 -0.34 13.06
C ARG A 130 7.96 -0.66 13.46
N VAL A 131 7.79 -1.10 14.69
CA VAL A 131 6.48 -1.36 15.29
C VAL A 131 6.10 -0.10 16.06
N LEU A 132 5.37 0.81 15.42
CA LEU A 132 4.87 2.04 16.06
C LEU A 132 3.45 1.83 16.58
N GLY A 133 3.30 1.72 17.89
CA GLY A 133 2.00 1.80 18.58
C GLY A 133 1.12 0.54 18.54
N GLU A 134 -0.03 0.62 19.22
CA GLU A 134 -0.90 -0.51 19.60
C GLU A 134 -1.42 -1.36 18.43
N ASP A 135 -1.44 -0.83 17.20
CA ASP A 135 -2.02 -1.51 16.04
C ASP A 135 -1.18 -1.50 14.74
N ASN A 136 0.08 -1.05 14.74
CA ASN A 136 0.76 -0.72 13.49
C ASN A 136 2.17 -1.30 13.27
N ILE A 137 2.39 -1.65 12.01
CA ILE A 137 3.70 -1.89 11.41
C ILE A 137 3.89 -0.77 10.40
N THR A 138 4.86 0.09 10.64
CA THR A 138 5.28 1.11 9.68
C THR A 138 6.70 0.81 9.26
N VAL A 139 7.07 1.25 8.06
CA VAL A 139 8.41 1.04 7.51
C VAL A 139 9.04 2.42 7.38
N ASP A 140 10.02 2.75 8.20
CA ASP A 140 10.71 4.03 8.12
C ASP A 140 11.49 4.10 6.81
N VAL A 141 11.21 5.08 5.95
CA VAL A 141 11.95 5.28 4.70
C VAL A 141 13.14 6.19 4.94
#